data_AF-K1U642-F1
#
_entry.id   AF-K1U642-F1
#
_cell.length_a   1.000
_cell.length_b   1.000
_cell.length_c   1.000
_cell.angle_alpha   90.00
_cell.angle_beta   90.00
_cell.angle_gamma   90.00
#
_symmetry.space_group_name_H-M   'P 1'
#
loop_
_entity.id
_entity.type
_entity.pdbx_description
1 polymer ?
#
loop_
_entity_poly.entity_id
_entity_poly.type
_entity_poly.pdbx_seq_one_letter_code
_entity_poly.pdbx_strand_id
1 'polypeptide(L)'
;DVILFIDEVHTLIGAGSAEGAADAANILKPSLARGELQIIGATTIEEYRKHIEKDAALERRFQPVMVDEPSQEEAIEILKGIKDKYEAHHKVKITDEAIESAVKLSTRYIGDRYLPDKAIDLIDEAASRVRLRSYTAPSDLKELEDKKKSVEAEKLSAVNAQEFERAAALRDEERKLDKEIKDKKENWHDMAGKSHDEVTPADIADIVSSWTGVPVTQLSTEESDRLLHMEDELHRRIVGQDEAVE
;
A
#
# COMPACT_ATOMS: atom_id res chain seq x y z
N ASP A 1 21.70 -11.56 33.07
CA ASP A 1 22.30 -11.25 31.78
C ASP A 1 21.34 -10.45 30.93
N VAL A 2 21.83 -9.41 30.25
CA VAL A 2 21.04 -8.51 29.42
C VAL A 2 21.63 -8.56 28.00
N ILE A 3 20.79 -8.86 27.02
CA ILE A 3 21.14 -8.78 25.60
C ILE A 3 20.57 -7.48 25.05
N LEU A 4 21.43 -6.66 24.44
CA LEU A 4 21.03 -5.40 23.81
C LEU A 4 20.79 -5.63 22.32
N PHE A 5 19.60 -5.28 21.82
CA PHE A 5 19.33 -5.23 20.38
C PHE A 5 19.48 -3.80 19.87
N ILE A 6 20.20 -3.63 18.76
CA ILE A 6 20.40 -2.34 18.11
C ILE A 6 20.06 -2.53 16.63
N ASP A 7 18.99 -1.87 16.19
CA ASP A 7 18.71 -1.76 14.77
C ASP A 7 19.66 -0.73 14.13
N GLU A 8 20.00 -0.94 12.86
CA GLU A 8 20.92 -0.08 12.11
C GLU A 8 22.24 0.21 12.87
N VAL A 9 22.89 -0.84 13.41
CA VAL A 9 24.05 -0.70 14.31
C VAL A 9 25.22 0.10 13.71
N HIS A 10 25.31 0.16 12.39
CA HIS A 10 26.30 0.95 11.66
C HIS A 10 26.20 2.46 11.97
N THR A 11 25.02 2.98 12.34
CA THR A 11 24.81 4.39 12.70
C THR A 11 25.62 4.81 13.93
N LEU A 12 25.82 3.89 14.88
CA LEU A 12 26.61 4.12 16.08
C LEU A 12 28.13 4.06 15.83
N ILE A 13 28.54 3.51 14.68
CA ILE A 13 29.93 3.20 14.34
C ILE A 13 30.46 4.14 13.24
N GLY A 14 29.57 4.61 12.34
CA GLY A 14 29.90 5.51 11.23
C GLY A 14 29.91 7.00 11.58
N ALA A 15 29.45 7.36 12.79
CA ALA A 15 29.35 8.74 13.27
C ALA A 15 30.68 9.53 13.24
N GLY A 16 31.83 8.85 13.21
CA GLY A 16 33.16 9.49 13.13
C GLY A 16 33.47 10.26 11.84
N SER A 17 32.61 10.20 10.81
CA SER A 17 32.83 10.88 9.53
C SER A 17 32.22 12.30 9.47
N ALA A 18 31.31 12.64 10.39
CA ALA A 18 30.71 13.97 10.48
C ALA A 18 31.27 14.71 11.70
N GLU A 19 31.86 15.88 11.49
CA GLU A 19 32.42 16.73 12.56
C GLU A 19 31.35 17.02 13.63
N GLY A 20 31.42 16.34 14.78
CA GLY A 20 30.63 16.65 15.98
C GLY A 20 29.69 15.55 16.48
N ALA A 21 29.52 14.43 15.77
CA ALA A 21 28.79 13.30 16.34
C ALA A 21 29.68 12.56 17.35
N ALA A 22 29.21 12.42 18.60
CA ALA A 22 29.91 11.63 19.60
C ALA A 22 30.00 10.18 19.12
N ASP A 23 31.22 9.70 18.84
CA ASP A 23 31.47 8.35 18.34
C ASP A 23 31.20 7.33 19.46
N ALA A 24 29.95 6.87 19.52
CA ALA A 24 29.49 5.88 20.47
C ALA A 24 30.30 4.57 20.37
N ALA A 25 30.90 4.26 19.20
CA ALA A 25 31.72 3.07 19.06
C ALA A 25 32.96 3.10 19.97
N ASN A 26 33.58 4.25 20.22
CA ASN A 26 34.72 4.33 21.14
C ASN A 26 34.33 4.04 22.60
N ILE A 27 33.08 4.29 22.97
CA ILE A 27 32.53 3.96 24.29
C ILE A 27 32.19 2.47 24.37
N LEU A 28 31.68 1.88 23.28
CA LEU A 28 31.22 0.49 23.24
C LEU A 28 32.37 -0.52 23.06
N LYS A 29 33.44 -0.15 22.35
CA LYS A 29 34.59 -1.02 22.04
C LYS A 29 35.20 -1.69 23.29
N PRO A 30 35.48 -0.98 24.40
CA PRO A 30 36.04 -1.62 25.60
C PRO A 30 35.10 -2.67 26.21
N SER A 31 33.80 -2.37 26.28
CA SER A 31 32.79 -3.26 26.87
C SER A 31 32.53 -4.50 26.00
N LEU A 32 32.52 -4.32 24.67
CA LEU A 32 32.49 -5.42 23.71
C LEU A 32 33.76 -6.28 23.78
N ALA A 33 34.93 -5.64 23.95
CA ALA A 33 36.20 -6.34 24.03
C ALA A 33 36.33 -7.22 25.29
N ARG A 34 35.79 -6.74 26.42
CA ARG A 34 35.75 -7.48 27.70
C ARG A 34 34.62 -8.51 27.77
N GLY A 35 33.67 -8.48 26.83
CA GLY A 35 32.49 -9.37 26.86
C GLY A 35 31.48 -9.02 27.95
N GLU A 36 31.57 -7.83 28.54
CA GLU A 36 30.62 -7.32 29.55
C GLU A 36 29.27 -6.94 28.93
N LEU A 37 29.27 -6.67 27.62
CA LEU A 37 28.10 -6.25 26.86
C LEU A 37 27.83 -7.23 25.72
N GLN A 38 26.65 -7.85 25.72
CA GLN A 38 26.18 -8.71 24.64
C GLN A 38 25.24 -7.91 23.73
N ILE A 39 25.54 -7.86 22.44
CA ILE A 39 24.77 -7.09 21.44
C ILE A 39 24.35 -7.98 20.28
N ILE A 40 23.10 -7.81 19.83
CA ILE A 40 22.62 -8.23 18.51
C ILE A 40 22.41 -6.95 17.70
N GLY A 41 23.16 -6.79 16.62
CA GLY A 41 23.06 -5.64 15.72
C GLY A 41 22.45 -6.05 14.37
N ALA A 42 21.47 -5.29 13.89
CA ALA A 42 20.98 -5.43 12.52
C ALA A 42 21.63 -4.37 11.61
N THR A 43 22.01 -4.76 10.40
CA THR A 43 22.60 -3.86 9.39
C THR A 43 22.52 -4.49 8.01
N THR A 44 22.64 -3.68 6.97
CA THR A 44 22.79 -4.19 5.60
C THR A 44 24.22 -4.68 5.33
N ILE A 45 24.37 -5.52 4.30
CA ILE A 45 25.67 -6.05 3.86
C ILE A 45 26.63 -4.90 3.49
N GLU A 46 26.11 -3.88 2.80
CA GLU A 46 26.93 -2.73 2.41
C GLU A 46 27.48 -1.98 3.61
N GLU A 47 26.63 -1.70 4.59
CA GLU A 47 27.01 -0.96 5.80
C GLU A 47 27.95 -1.78 6.70
N TYR A 48 27.76 -3.10 6.76
CA TYR A 48 28.71 -4.00 7.42
C TYR A 48 30.11 -3.89 6.80
N ARG A 49 30.21 -3.96 5.47
CA ARG A 49 31.49 -3.83 4.74
C ARG A 49 32.13 -2.45 4.91
N LYS A 50 31.32 -1.38 4.97
CA LYS A 50 31.81 0.00 5.10
C LYS A 50 32.34 0.30 6.49
N HIS A 51 31.64 -0.13 7.55
CA HIS A 51 31.86 0.36 8.92
C HIS A 51 32.36 -0.69 9.91
N ILE A 52 32.00 -1.97 9.75
CA ILE A 52 32.31 -3.01 10.74
C ILE A 52 33.51 -3.84 10.30
N GLU A 53 33.50 -4.32 9.06
CA GLU A 53 34.57 -5.18 8.52
C GLU A 53 35.92 -4.45 8.44
N LYS A 54 35.91 -3.13 8.22
CA LYS A 54 37.14 -2.32 8.19
C LYS A 54 37.74 -2.03 9.57
N ASP A 55 36.96 -2.19 10.64
CA ASP A 55 37.43 -1.95 12.01
C ASP A 55 37.84 -3.25 12.68
N ALA A 56 39.16 -3.48 12.79
CA ALA A 56 39.72 -4.71 13.34
C ALA A 56 39.35 -4.99 14.82
N ALA A 57 38.85 -4.01 15.58
CA ALA A 57 38.36 -4.24 16.93
C ALA A 57 36.94 -4.81 16.92
N LEU A 58 36.10 -4.34 15.99
CA LEU A 58 34.71 -4.77 15.85
C LEU A 58 34.59 -6.07 15.07
N GLU A 59 35.35 -6.24 13.99
CA GLU A 59 35.40 -7.47 13.18
C GLU A 59 35.70 -8.71 14.04
N ARG A 60 36.58 -8.59 15.04
CA ARG A 60 36.94 -9.68 15.96
C ARG A 60 35.91 -9.96 17.04
N ARG A 61 34.82 -9.19 17.12
CA ARG A 61 33.80 -9.27 18.17
C ARG A 61 32.40 -9.51 17.63
N PHE A 62 32.15 -9.19 16.37
CA PHE A 62 30.93 -9.57 15.69
C PHE A 62 31.14 -10.84 14.86
N GLN A 63 30.18 -11.75 14.96
CA GLN A 63 30.02 -12.85 14.02
C GLN A 63 28.87 -12.49 13.08
N PRO A 64 29.11 -12.30 11.77
CA PRO A 64 28.02 -12.04 10.84
C PRO A 64 27.14 -13.28 10.70
N VAL A 65 25.83 -13.04 10.67
CA VAL A 65 24.80 -14.01 10.33
C VAL A 65 24.03 -13.43 9.14
N MET A 66 24.08 -14.12 8.01
CA MET A 66 23.37 -13.69 6.81
C MET A 66 21.88 -14.00 6.97
N VAL A 67 21.05 -13.01 6.73
CA VAL A 67 19.60 -13.14 6.67
C VAL A 67 19.21 -12.87 5.23
N ASP A 68 18.77 -13.91 4.54
CA ASP A 68 18.36 -13.81 3.15
C ASP A 68 16.93 -13.28 3.03
N GLU A 69 16.59 -12.77 1.85
CA GLU A 69 15.21 -12.48 1.49
C GLU A 69 14.38 -13.78 1.59
N PRO A 70 13.21 -13.77 2.25
CA PRO A 70 12.38 -14.95 2.35
C PRO A 70 11.89 -15.39 0.97
N SER A 71 11.70 -16.71 0.82
CA SER A 71 11.00 -17.27 -0.33
C SER A 71 9.56 -16.76 -0.42
N GLN A 72 8.93 -16.90 -1.59
CA GLN A 72 7.52 -16.50 -1.76
C GLN A 72 6.60 -17.24 -0.77
N GLU A 73 6.85 -18.53 -0.52
CA GLU A 73 6.06 -19.34 0.42
C GLU A 73 6.21 -18.83 1.86
N GLU A 74 7.45 -18.53 2.29
CA GLU A 74 7.71 -17.96 3.62
C GLU A 74 7.09 -16.57 3.76
N ALA A 75 7.17 -15.73 2.72
CA ALA A 75 6.56 -14.41 2.72
C ALA A 75 5.03 -14.50 2.88
N ILE A 76 4.37 -15.44 2.19
CA ILE A 76 2.93 -15.68 2.33
C ILE A 76 2.59 -16.04 3.79
N GLU A 77 3.36 -16.91 4.44
CA GLU A 77 3.12 -17.28 5.83
C GLU A 77 3.37 -16.12 6.80
N ILE A 78 4.39 -15.28 6.55
CA ILE A 78 4.62 -14.03 7.29
C ILE A 78 3.41 -13.10 7.16
N LEU A 79 2.91 -12.89 5.93
CA LEU A 79 1.73 -12.04 5.67
C LEU A 79 0.47 -12.59 6.36
N LYS A 80 0.25 -13.91 6.33
CA LYS A 80 -0.85 -14.54 7.08
C LYS A 80 -0.71 -14.33 8.60
N GLY A 81 0.51 -14.38 9.14
CA GLY A 81 0.77 -14.15 10.57
C GLY A 81 0.51 -12.71 11.05
N ILE A 82 0.57 -11.72 10.15
CA ILE A 82 0.28 -10.32 10.46
C ILE A 82 -1.12 -9.87 10.00
N LYS A 83 -1.81 -10.69 9.19
CA LYS A 83 -3.13 -10.43 8.60
C LYS A 83 -4.12 -9.83 9.61
N ASP A 84 -4.34 -10.50 10.73
CA ASP A 84 -5.32 -10.08 11.75
C ASP A 84 -5.07 -8.66 12.27
N LYS A 85 -3.80 -8.22 12.36
CA LYS A 85 -3.44 -6.88 12.81
C LYS A 85 -3.83 -5.82 11.78
N TYR A 86 -3.57 -6.09 10.50
CA TYR A 86 -3.94 -5.18 9.41
C TYR A 86 -5.45 -5.14 9.20
N GLU A 87 -6.13 -6.27 9.28
CA GLU A 87 -7.60 -6.34 9.24
C GLU A 87 -8.23 -5.50 10.36
N ALA A 88 -7.74 -5.63 11.59
CA ALA A 88 -8.22 -4.86 12.73
C ALA A 88 -7.92 -3.36 12.60
N HIS A 89 -6.73 -3.00 12.11
CA HIS A 89 -6.32 -1.61 11.91
C HIS A 89 -7.19 -0.90 10.85
N HIS A 90 -7.40 -1.58 9.72
CA HIS A 90 -8.12 -1.02 8.57
C HIS A 90 -9.63 -1.27 8.59
N LYS A 91 -10.10 -2.18 9.44
CA LYS A 91 -11.51 -2.62 9.49
C LYS A 91 -11.98 -3.21 8.16
N VAL A 92 -11.09 -3.93 7.49
CA VAL A 92 -11.36 -4.70 6.27
C VAL A 92 -10.90 -6.12 6.49
N LYS A 93 -11.43 -7.08 5.73
CA LYS A 93 -10.88 -8.42 5.62
C LYS A 93 -9.90 -8.48 4.46
N ILE A 94 -8.89 -9.31 4.58
CA ILE A 94 -7.91 -9.54 3.52
C ILE A 94 -8.11 -10.97 3.06
N THR A 95 -8.41 -11.20 1.77
CA THR A 95 -8.56 -12.57 1.31
C THR A 95 -7.19 -13.25 1.17
N ASP A 96 -7.15 -14.58 1.30
CA ASP A 96 -5.89 -15.32 1.20
C ASP A 96 -5.32 -15.20 -0.23
N GLU A 97 -6.19 -15.14 -1.23
CA GLU A 97 -5.81 -14.89 -2.63
C GLU A 97 -5.18 -13.50 -2.81
N ALA A 98 -5.61 -12.49 -2.04
CA ALA A 98 -5.01 -11.17 -2.07
C ALA A 98 -3.57 -11.18 -1.53
N ILE A 99 -3.31 -11.96 -0.46
CA ILE A 99 -1.95 -12.16 0.07
C ILE A 99 -1.06 -12.83 -0.97
N GLU A 100 -1.53 -13.92 -1.58
CA GLU A 100 -0.80 -14.62 -2.64
C GLU A 100 -0.53 -13.70 -3.84
N SER A 101 -1.52 -12.91 -4.24
CA SER A 101 -1.38 -11.91 -5.31
C SER A 101 -0.35 -10.84 -4.96
N ALA A 102 -0.34 -10.33 -3.72
CA ALA A 102 0.62 -9.32 -3.27
C ALA A 102 2.06 -9.83 -3.36
N VAL A 103 2.32 -11.06 -2.91
CA VAL A 103 3.67 -11.65 -3.01
C VAL A 103 4.07 -11.89 -4.46
N LYS A 104 3.18 -12.47 -5.27
CA LYS A 104 3.47 -12.80 -6.67
C LYS A 104 3.71 -11.55 -7.52
N LEU A 105 2.83 -10.55 -7.42
CA LEU A 105 2.90 -9.33 -8.21
C LEU A 105 4.04 -8.42 -7.77
N SER A 106 4.28 -8.29 -6.46
CA SER A 106 5.44 -7.53 -5.97
C SER A 106 6.77 -8.16 -6.40
N THR A 107 6.86 -9.49 -6.40
CA THR A 107 8.08 -10.18 -6.88
C THR A 107 8.31 -9.93 -8.38
N ARG A 108 7.24 -9.92 -9.18
CA ARG A 108 7.33 -9.78 -10.63
C ARG A 108 7.59 -8.34 -11.09
N TYR A 109 6.98 -7.36 -10.42
CA TYR A 109 6.93 -5.98 -10.92
C TYR A 109 7.67 -4.96 -10.03
N ILE A 110 8.03 -5.32 -8.79
CA ILE A 110 8.71 -4.44 -7.83
C ILE A 110 10.07 -5.07 -7.48
N GLY A 111 11.08 -4.77 -8.31
CA GLY A 111 12.41 -5.39 -8.24
C GLY A 111 13.44 -4.65 -7.37
N ASP A 112 13.15 -3.43 -6.95
CA ASP A 112 14.02 -2.57 -6.13
C ASP A 112 13.83 -2.77 -4.62
N ARG A 113 12.93 -3.67 -4.22
CA ARG A 113 12.58 -3.97 -2.82
C ARG A 113 12.56 -5.47 -2.58
N TYR A 114 12.73 -5.83 -1.31
CA TYR A 114 12.79 -7.22 -0.85
C TYR A 114 11.47 -7.66 -0.20
N LEU A 115 11.14 -8.94 -0.32
CA LEU A 115 10.13 -9.59 0.51
C LEU A 115 10.57 -9.61 1.98
N PRO A 116 9.62 -9.67 2.93
CA PRO A 116 8.17 -9.58 2.74
C PRO A 116 7.67 -8.13 2.62
N ASP A 117 8.53 -7.15 2.89
CA ASP A 117 8.22 -5.72 3.06
C ASP A 117 7.39 -5.14 1.89
N LYS A 118 7.84 -5.35 0.65
CA LYS A 118 7.09 -4.89 -0.53
C LYS A 118 5.67 -5.45 -0.67
N ALA A 119 5.44 -6.68 -0.20
CA ALA A 119 4.12 -7.31 -0.25
C ALA A 119 3.23 -6.80 0.89
N ILE A 120 3.82 -6.52 2.06
CA ILE A 120 3.13 -5.91 3.21
C ILE A 120 2.59 -4.53 2.81
N ASP A 121 3.40 -3.70 2.17
CA ASP A 121 2.95 -2.36 1.77
C ASP A 121 1.82 -2.39 0.74
N LEU A 122 1.85 -3.33 -0.21
CA LEU A 122 0.74 -3.50 -1.16
C LEU A 122 -0.58 -3.83 -0.43
N ILE A 123 -0.50 -4.69 0.58
CA ILE A 123 -1.67 -5.07 1.39
C ILE A 123 -2.14 -3.88 2.23
N ASP A 124 -1.24 -3.13 2.84
CA ASP A 124 -1.56 -1.95 3.65
C ASP A 124 -2.25 -0.85 2.83
N GLU A 125 -1.71 -0.56 1.65
CA GLU A 125 -2.29 0.45 0.76
C GLU A 125 -3.62 -0.01 0.16
N ALA A 126 -3.72 -1.28 -0.24
CA ALA A 126 -4.98 -1.84 -0.72
C ALA A 126 -6.06 -1.81 0.38
N ALA A 127 -5.72 -2.19 1.61
CA ALA A 127 -6.62 -2.14 2.76
C ALA A 127 -7.10 -0.71 3.04
N SER A 128 -6.17 0.26 3.03
CA SER A 128 -6.49 1.68 3.17
C SER A 128 -7.43 2.17 2.09
N ARG A 129 -7.19 1.77 0.83
CA ARG A 129 -7.99 2.19 -0.33
C ARG A 129 -9.39 1.58 -0.32
N VAL A 130 -9.51 0.30 0.01
CA VAL A 130 -10.81 -0.40 0.15
C VAL A 130 -11.64 0.27 1.24
N ARG A 131 -11.02 0.54 2.40
CA ARG A 131 -11.66 1.28 3.49
C ARG A 131 -12.12 2.68 3.04
N LEU A 132 -11.30 3.43 2.31
CA LEU A 132 -11.69 4.75 1.83
C LEU A 132 -12.90 4.67 0.87
N ARG A 133 -12.90 3.69 -0.03
CA ARG A 133 -14.02 3.45 -0.95
C ARG A 133 -15.33 3.12 -0.20
N SER A 134 -15.26 2.40 0.93
CA SER A 134 -16.44 2.05 1.71
C SER A 134 -17.05 3.24 2.49
N TYR A 135 -16.30 4.33 2.71
CA TYR A 135 -16.81 5.56 3.33
C TYR A 135 -17.19 6.67 2.34
N THR A 136 -16.69 6.62 1.10
CA THR A 136 -17.08 7.60 0.08
C THR A 136 -18.45 7.29 -0.50
N ALA A 137 -19.40 8.22 -0.30
CA ALA A 137 -20.70 8.17 -0.95
C ALA A 137 -20.54 8.06 -2.48
N PRO A 138 -21.30 7.18 -3.17
CA PRO A 138 -21.28 7.09 -4.62
C PRO A 138 -21.51 8.45 -5.28
N SER A 139 -20.90 8.71 -6.44
CA SER A 139 -21.10 9.94 -7.22
C SER A 139 -22.57 10.29 -7.38
N ASP A 140 -23.40 9.29 -7.69
CA ASP A 140 -24.83 9.44 -7.89
C ASP A 140 -25.59 9.87 -6.63
N LEU A 141 -25.11 9.47 -5.45
CA LEU A 141 -25.72 9.89 -4.18
C LEU A 141 -25.38 11.35 -3.88
N LYS A 142 -24.14 11.74 -4.16
CA LYS A 142 -23.69 13.13 -4.03
C LYS A 142 -24.44 14.06 -5.00
N GLU A 143 -24.64 13.64 -6.24
CA GLU A 143 -25.45 14.39 -7.23
C GLU A 143 -26.89 14.60 -6.78
N LEU A 144 -27.53 13.58 -6.18
CA LEU A 144 -28.88 13.70 -5.62
C LEU A 144 -28.92 14.64 -4.42
N GLU A 145 -27.93 14.60 -3.54
CA GLU A 145 -27.82 15.53 -2.40
C GLU A 145 -27.63 16.98 -2.87
N ASP A 146 -26.82 17.21 -3.90
CA ASP A 146 -26.61 18.54 -4.46
C ASP A 146 -27.86 19.04 -5.21
N LYS A 147 -28.57 18.16 -5.91
CA LYS A 147 -29.88 18.48 -6.51
C LYS A 147 -30.92 18.83 -5.44
N LYS A 148 -30.97 18.09 -4.32
CA LYS A 148 -31.86 18.41 -3.20
C LYS A 148 -31.59 19.81 -2.65
N LYS A 149 -30.31 20.18 -2.48
CA LYS A 149 -29.93 21.53 -2.02
C LYS A 149 -30.40 22.62 -2.98
N SER A 150 -30.33 22.40 -4.30
CA SER A 150 -30.82 23.38 -5.27
C SER A 150 -32.34 23.56 -5.17
N VAL A 151 -33.09 22.45 -5.09
CA VAL A 151 -34.55 22.46 -4.94
C VAL A 151 -34.97 23.12 -3.63
N GLU A 152 -34.23 22.91 -2.54
CA GLU A 152 -34.50 23.54 -1.24
C GLU A 152 -34.33 25.07 -1.31
N ALA A 153 -33.26 25.54 -1.98
CA ALA A 153 -33.03 26.95 -2.21
C ALA A 153 -34.10 27.59 -3.11
N GLU A 154 -34.50 26.90 -4.19
CA GLU A 154 -35.57 27.35 -5.08
C GLU A 154 -36.92 27.42 -4.36
N LYS A 155 -37.23 26.42 -3.52
CA LYS A 155 -38.44 26.39 -2.69
C LYS A 155 -38.47 27.58 -1.74
N LEU A 156 -37.36 27.88 -1.07
CA LEU A 156 -37.27 29.04 -0.16
C LEU A 156 -37.49 30.36 -0.93
N SER A 157 -36.93 30.49 -2.13
CA SER A 157 -37.16 31.65 -2.99
C SER A 157 -38.63 31.77 -3.41
N ALA A 158 -39.28 30.68 -3.81
CA ALA A 158 -40.70 30.67 -4.19
C ALA A 158 -41.61 31.02 -3.02
N VAL A 159 -41.29 30.56 -1.80
CA VAL A 159 -42.02 30.92 -0.57
C VAL A 159 -41.90 32.42 -0.28
N ASN A 160 -40.69 32.97 -0.37
CA ASN A 160 -40.44 34.40 -0.17
C ASN A 160 -41.14 35.28 -1.22
N ALA A 161 -41.26 34.78 -2.46
CA ALA A 161 -41.99 35.44 -3.54
C ALA A 161 -43.52 35.22 -3.48
N GLN A 162 -44.03 34.49 -2.48
CA GLN A 162 -45.45 34.12 -2.33
C GLN A 162 -46.00 33.28 -3.50
N GLU A 163 -45.12 32.60 -4.25
CA GLU A 163 -45.47 31.66 -5.33
C GLU A 163 -45.85 30.29 -4.74
N PHE A 164 -47.00 30.22 -4.04
CA PHE A 164 -47.38 29.04 -3.24
C PHE A 164 -47.56 27.75 -4.06
N GLU A 165 -48.04 27.85 -5.30
CA GLU A 165 -48.22 26.69 -6.18
C GLU A 165 -46.87 26.10 -6.62
N ARG A 166 -45.92 26.95 -6.98
CA ARG A 166 -44.54 26.55 -7.31
C ARG A 166 -43.81 25.98 -6.08
N ALA A 167 -43.97 26.61 -4.92
CA ALA A 167 -43.42 26.10 -3.66
C ALA A 167 -43.99 24.72 -3.30
N ALA A 168 -45.27 24.46 -3.58
CA ALA A 168 -45.88 23.15 -3.38
C ALA A 168 -45.28 22.08 -4.31
N ALA A 169 -45.08 22.41 -5.59
CA ALA A 169 -44.44 21.51 -6.55
C ALA A 169 -42.98 21.17 -6.15
N LEU A 170 -42.19 22.18 -5.77
CA LEU A 170 -40.81 22.00 -5.31
C LEU A 170 -40.73 21.19 -4.00
N ARG A 171 -41.70 21.34 -3.10
CA ARG A 171 -41.81 20.51 -1.89
C ARG A 171 -42.07 19.03 -2.22
N ASP A 172 -42.89 18.76 -3.23
CA ASP A 172 -43.17 17.39 -3.64
C ASP A 172 -41.97 16.76 -4.38
N GLU A 173 -41.20 17.56 -5.12
CA GLU A 173 -39.91 17.15 -5.70
C GLU A 173 -38.87 16.86 -4.61
N GLU A 174 -38.72 17.74 -3.63
CA GLU A 174 -37.84 17.54 -2.46
C GLU A 174 -38.17 16.24 -1.74
N ARG A 175 -39.46 15.93 -1.52
CA ARG A 175 -39.89 14.67 -0.90
C ARG A 175 -39.53 13.43 -1.73
N LYS A 176 -39.60 13.53 -3.06
CA LYS A 176 -39.17 12.44 -3.95
C LYS A 176 -37.66 12.24 -3.84
N LEU A 177 -36.89 13.31 -3.91
CA LEU A 177 -35.43 13.27 -3.74
C LEU A 177 -35.03 12.72 -2.37
N ASP A 178 -35.75 13.09 -1.30
CA ASP A 178 -35.50 12.55 0.04
C ASP A 178 -35.73 11.04 0.11
N LYS A 179 -36.80 10.56 -0.54
CA LYS A 179 -37.06 9.12 -0.62
C LYS A 179 -35.98 8.41 -1.43
N GLU A 180 -35.60 8.94 -2.59
CA GLU A 180 -34.54 8.35 -3.43
C GLU A 180 -33.18 8.33 -2.73
N ILE A 181 -32.81 9.42 -2.03
CA ILE A 181 -31.58 9.50 -1.22
C ILE A 181 -31.63 8.47 -0.10
N LYS A 182 -32.77 8.33 0.58
CA LYS A 182 -32.93 7.36 1.67
C LYS A 182 -32.81 5.93 1.15
N ASP A 183 -33.53 5.58 0.08
CA ASP A 183 -33.52 4.24 -0.52
C ASP A 183 -32.11 3.90 -1.03
N LYS A 184 -31.40 4.86 -1.66
CA LYS A 184 -30.00 4.67 -2.08
C LYS A 184 -29.03 4.56 -0.91
N LYS A 185 -29.22 5.30 0.18
CA LYS A 185 -28.39 5.19 1.40
C LYS A 185 -28.57 3.85 2.09
N GLU A 186 -29.80 3.36 2.20
CA GLU A 186 -30.09 2.04 2.76
C GLU A 186 -29.46 0.94 1.89
N ASN A 187 -29.66 0.99 0.57
CA ASN A 187 -29.01 0.05 -0.35
C ASN A 187 -27.48 0.12 -0.29
N TRP A 188 -26.90 1.32 -0.17
CA TRP A 188 -25.47 1.50 -0.04
C TRP A 188 -24.94 0.93 1.28
N HIS A 189 -25.62 1.16 2.41
CA HIS A 189 -25.25 0.56 3.69
C HIS A 189 -25.34 -0.97 3.67
N ASP A 190 -26.37 -1.52 3.03
CA ASP A 190 -26.55 -2.97 2.90
C ASP A 190 -25.49 -3.62 1.99
N MET A 191 -25.04 -2.91 0.94
CA MET A 191 -23.93 -3.35 0.09
C MET A 191 -22.56 -3.12 0.75
N ALA A 192 -22.38 -2.02 1.49
CA ALA A 192 -21.16 -1.70 2.21
C ALA A 192 -20.82 -2.80 3.22
N GLY A 193 -21.81 -3.30 3.97
CA GLY A 193 -21.63 -4.38 4.94
C GLY A 193 -21.38 -5.78 4.35
N LYS A 194 -21.41 -5.96 3.02
CA LYS A 194 -21.29 -7.29 2.37
C LYS A 194 -20.17 -7.43 1.34
N SER A 195 -19.71 -6.38 0.68
CA SER A 195 -18.69 -6.52 -0.39
C SER A 195 -17.62 -5.43 -0.46
N HIS A 196 -17.69 -4.37 0.34
CA HIS A 196 -16.78 -3.23 0.24
C HIS A 196 -15.68 -3.18 1.30
N ASP A 197 -15.66 -4.15 2.21
CA ASP A 197 -14.67 -4.24 3.27
C ASP A 197 -13.75 -5.46 3.08
N GLU A 198 -13.58 -5.95 1.85
CA GLU A 198 -12.67 -7.08 1.56
C GLU A 198 -11.60 -6.65 0.54
N VAL A 199 -10.34 -6.92 0.84
CA VAL A 199 -9.21 -6.72 -0.07
C VAL A 199 -9.08 -7.93 -0.96
N THR A 200 -9.21 -7.72 -2.27
CA THR A 200 -9.17 -8.79 -3.28
C THR A 200 -7.89 -8.75 -4.12
N PRO A 201 -7.58 -9.80 -4.90
CA PRO A 201 -6.47 -9.78 -5.85
C PRO A 201 -6.52 -8.62 -6.86
N ALA A 202 -7.71 -8.15 -7.21
CA ALA A 202 -7.90 -7.04 -8.13
C ALA A 202 -7.45 -5.71 -7.50
N ASP A 203 -7.71 -5.50 -6.21
CA ASP A 203 -7.24 -4.31 -5.50
C ASP A 203 -5.71 -4.26 -5.45
N ILE A 204 -5.05 -5.41 -5.22
CA ILE A 204 -3.59 -5.52 -5.28
C ILE A 204 -3.07 -5.19 -6.67
N ALA A 205 -3.67 -5.76 -7.72
CA ALA A 205 -3.28 -5.51 -9.11
C ALA A 205 -3.42 -4.02 -9.48
N ASP A 206 -4.47 -3.34 -8.99
CA ASP A 206 -4.64 -1.91 -9.19
C ASP A 206 -3.53 -1.09 -8.50
N ILE A 207 -3.13 -1.44 -7.28
CA ILE A 207 -2.04 -0.73 -6.57
C ILE A 207 -0.71 -0.94 -7.30
N VAL A 208 -0.39 -2.18 -7.69
CA VAL A 208 0.83 -2.46 -8.46
C VAL A 208 0.84 -1.69 -9.77
N SER A 209 -0.30 -1.61 -10.46
CA SER A 209 -0.44 -0.81 -11.68
C SER A 209 -0.17 0.67 -11.42
N SER A 210 -0.65 1.19 -10.29
CA SER A 210 -0.43 2.59 -9.90
C SER A 210 1.03 2.89 -9.55
N TRP A 211 1.71 1.97 -8.88
CA TRP A 211 3.11 2.15 -8.48
C TRP A 211 4.07 2.02 -9.66
N THR A 212 3.82 1.06 -10.53
CA THR A 212 4.76 0.69 -11.61
C THR A 212 4.40 1.33 -12.95
N GLY A 213 3.17 1.82 -13.11
CA GLY A 213 2.63 2.29 -14.38
C GLY A 213 2.31 1.16 -15.37
N VAL A 214 2.48 -0.11 -14.99
CA VAL A 214 2.22 -1.28 -15.84
C VAL A 214 0.82 -1.82 -15.53
N PRO A 215 -0.12 -1.87 -16.50
CA PRO A 215 -1.48 -2.35 -16.25
C PRO A 215 -1.50 -3.85 -15.93
N VAL A 216 -1.87 -4.22 -14.70
CA VAL A 216 -1.82 -5.62 -14.22
C VAL A 216 -3.18 -6.33 -14.25
N THR A 217 -4.29 -5.57 -14.19
CA THR A 217 -5.66 -6.10 -14.01
C THR A 217 -6.23 -6.87 -15.22
N GLN A 218 -5.66 -6.73 -16.41
CA GLN A 218 -6.15 -7.35 -17.65
C GLN A 218 -5.36 -8.62 -18.07
N LEU A 219 -4.34 -9.02 -17.31
CA LEU A 219 -3.22 -9.76 -17.88
C LEU A 219 -3.38 -11.29 -18.03
N SER A 220 -4.28 -12.02 -17.36
CA SER A 220 -4.18 -13.50 -17.44
C SER A 220 -4.51 -14.07 -18.83
N THR A 221 -5.39 -13.41 -19.59
CA THR A 221 -5.72 -13.78 -20.98
C THR A 221 -5.10 -12.82 -21.99
N GLU A 222 -5.05 -11.51 -21.71
CA GLU A 222 -4.48 -10.55 -22.65
C GLU A 222 -2.95 -10.59 -22.72
N GLU A 223 -2.22 -11.08 -21.71
CA GLU A 223 -0.75 -11.13 -21.75
C GLU A 223 -0.25 -12.16 -22.77
N SER A 224 -0.91 -13.32 -22.88
CA SER A 224 -0.60 -14.30 -23.94
C SER A 224 -0.86 -13.71 -25.33
N ASP A 225 -2.00 -13.03 -25.50
CA ASP A 225 -2.36 -12.40 -26.78
C ASP A 225 -1.47 -11.19 -27.11
N ARG A 226 -1.12 -10.34 -26.13
CA ARG A 226 -0.17 -9.24 -26.32
C ARG A 226 1.25 -9.74 -26.56
N LEU A 227 1.69 -10.83 -25.92
CA LEU A 227 2.98 -11.46 -26.22
C LEU A 227 3.00 -12.02 -27.66
N LEU A 228 1.90 -12.65 -28.08
CA LEU A 228 1.72 -13.12 -29.45
C LEU A 228 1.76 -11.98 -30.48
N HIS A 229 1.35 -10.77 -30.11
CA HIS A 229 1.27 -9.59 -31.00
C HIS A 229 2.22 -8.47 -30.56
N MET A 230 3.25 -8.79 -29.77
CA MET A 230 4.09 -7.77 -29.12
C MET A 230 4.93 -7.05 -30.17
N GLU A 231 5.45 -7.81 -31.13
CA GLU A 231 6.19 -7.31 -32.28
C GLU A 231 5.33 -6.33 -33.11
N ASP A 232 4.07 -6.69 -33.39
CA ASP A 232 3.11 -5.85 -34.11
C ASP A 232 2.78 -4.55 -33.35
N GLU A 233 2.61 -4.61 -32.03
CA GLU A 233 2.38 -3.41 -31.21
C GLU A 233 3.60 -2.50 -31.14
N LEU A 234 4.81 -3.07 -31.07
CA LEU A 234 6.06 -2.31 -31.06
C LEU A 234 6.31 -1.62 -32.41
N HIS A 235 6.06 -2.30 -33.53
CA HIS A 235 6.14 -1.72 -34.88
C HIS A 235 5.16 -0.57 -35.12
N ARG A 236 4.02 -0.52 -34.40
CA ARG A 236 3.10 0.62 -34.47
C ARG A 236 3.61 1.87 -33.76
N ARG A 237 4.50 1.72 -32.77
CA ARG A 237 5.08 2.83 -31.98
C ARG A 237 6.48 3.22 -32.42
N ILE A 238 7.25 2.29 -32.97
CA ILE A 238 8.64 2.49 -33.37
C ILE A 238 8.73 2.38 -34.89
N VAL A 239 9.22 3.43 -35.54
CA VAL A 239 9.36 3.47 -37.00
C VAL A 239 10.82 3.25 -37.39
N GLY A 240 11.09 2.23 -38.21
CA GLY A 240 12.40 2.00 -38.86
C GLY A 240 13.43 1.25 -38.01
N GLN A 241 13.00 0.38 -37.10
CA GLN A 241 13.86 -0.48 -36.26
C GLN A 241 13.34 -1.93 -36.27
N ASP A 242 13.00 -2.44 -37.45
CA ASP A 242 12.32 -3.73 -37.56
C ASP A 242 13.18 -4.88 -37.00
N GLU A 243 14.48 -4.87 -37.31
CA GLU A 243 15.47 -5.86 -36.83
C GLU A 243 15.76 -5.79 -35.32
N ALA A 244 15.36 -4.72 -34.64
CA ALA A 244 15.50 -4.59 -33.18
C ALA A 244 14.22 -4.94 -32.41
N VAL A 245 13.09 -5.08 -33.12
CA VAL A 245 11.77 -5.42 -32.58
C VAL A 245 11.47 -6.92 -32.76
N GLU A 246 12.01 -7.55 -33.80
CA GLU A 246 12.03 -9.00 -34.08
C GLU A 246 12.89 -9.81 -33.07
#